data_AF-A0A2S6D2U3-F1
#
_entry.id   AF-A0A2S6D2U3-F1
#
_cell.length_a   1.000
_cell.length_b   1.000
_cell.length_c   1.000
_cell.angle_alpha   90.00
_cell.angle_beta   90.00
_cell.angle_gamma   90.00
#
_symmetry.space_group_name_H-M   'P 1'
#
loop_
_entity.id
_entity.type
_entity.pdbx_description
1 polymer ?
#
loop_
_entity_poly.entity_id
_entity_poly.type
_entity_poly.pdbx_seq_one_letter_code
_entity_poly.pdbx_strand_id
1 'polypeptide(L)'
;MKESFSSRLKKAMLDKQMKQIDIINKSKLLSDNGAKITKTDLSQYVNGKTSPGQKKLYVLSKVLDVSEAWLLGYDVSPKRPTDEERHLNQNEQIIAAHIKDDVTDEEMKEIVNFIEYIKIKRNTNSNSDK
;
A
#
# COMPACT_ATOMS: atom_id res chain seq x y z
N MET A 1 12.39 -12.52 -14.29
CA MET A 1 13.25 -12.21 -13.14
C MET A 1 12.54 -11.13 -12.32
N LYS A 2 12.40 -11.30 -10.99
CA LYS A 2 11.77 -10.28 -10.13
C LYS A 2 12.57 -8.98 -10.24
N GLU A 3 11.94 -7.87 -10.61
CA GLU A 3 12.63 -6.58 -10.62
C GLU A 3 13.04 -6.19 -9.20
N SER A 4 14.20 -5.53 -9.04
CA SER A 4 14.61 -5.04 -7.73
C SER A 4 13.76 -3.82 -7.32
N PHE A 5 13.66 -3.59 -6.01
CA PHE A 5 13.06 -2.36 -5.49
C PHE A 5 13.74 -1.10 -6.07
N SER A 6 15.07 -1.12 -6.23
CA SER A 6 15.81 -0.01 -6.83
C SER A 6 15.44 0.23 -8.30
N SER A 7 15.20 -0.83 -9.08
CA SER A 7 14.73 -0.74 -10.47
C SER A 7 13.33 -0.12 -10.54
N ARG A 8 12.40 -0.64 -9.73
CA ARG A 8 11.01 -0.14 -9.65
C ARG A 8 10.95 1.31 -9.17
N LEU A 9 11.76 1.67 -8.19
CA LEU A 9 11.87 3.04 -7.71
C LEU A 9 12.35 3.99 -8.81
N LYS A 10 13.41 3.63 -9.54
CA LYS A 10 13.91 4.44 -10.67
C LYS A 10 12.86 4.57 -11.77
N LYS A 11 12.14 3.50 -12.08
CA LYS A 11 11.06 3.50 -13.06
C LYS A 11 9.92 4.45 -12.64
N ALA A 12 9.42 4.33 -11.41
CA ALA A 12 8.39 5.23 -10.90
C ALA A 12 8.84 6.70 -10.85
N MET A 13 10.11 6.95 -10.50
CA MET A 13 10.70 8.30 -10.55
C MET A 13 10.68 8.89 -11.97
N LEU A 14 11.05 8.09 -12.97
CA LEU A 14 11.03 8.50 -14.37
C LEU A 14 9.60 8.77 -14.84
N ASP A 15 8.68 7.84 -14.58
CA ASP A 15 7.28 7.93 -15.00
C ASP A 15 6.56 9.14 -14.40
N LYS A 16 6.89 9.49 -13.15
CA LYS A 16 6.34 10.67 -12.44
C LYS A 16 7.20 11.93 -12.63
N GLN A 17 8.26 11.87 -13.43
CA GLN A 17 9.22 12.96 -13.67
C GLN A 17 9.76 13.60 -12.38
N MET A 18 10.01 12.79 -11.35
CA MET A 18 10.50 13.25 -10.04
C MET A 18 11.98 12.96 -9.85
N LYS A 19 12.76 13.98 -9.48
CA LYS A 19 14.12 13.80 -8.97
C LYS A 19 14.07 13.35 -7.51
N GLN A 20 15.21 12.85 -7.01
CA GLN A 20 15.32 12.45 -5.60
C GLN A 20 14.93 13.58 -4.64
N ILE A 21 15.31 14.82 -4.96
CA ILE A 21 14.96 15.98 -4.12
C ILE A 21 13.46 16.26 -4.09
N ASP A 22 12.75 16.00 -5.18
CA ASP A 22 11.30 16.22 -5.28
C ASP A 22 10.55 15.21 -4.40
N ILE A 23 10.97 13.94 -4.43
CA ILE A 23 10.43 12.90 -3.54
C ILE A 23 10.65 13.28 -2.08
N ILE A 24 11.87 13.71 -1.73
CA ILE A 24 12.19 14.11 -0.36
C ILE A 24 11.31 15.27 0.08
N ASN A 25 11.13 16.29 -0.76
CA ASN A 25 10.29 17.44 -0.42
C ASN A 25 8.81 17.07 -0.28
N LYS A 26 8.26 16.29 -1.22
CA LYS A 26 6.87 15.80 -1.13
C LYS A 26 6.65 14.90 0.08
N SER A 27 7.62 14.04 0.41
CA SER A 27 7.52 13.13 1.56
C SER A 27 7.39 13.86 2.90
N LYS A 28 7.93 15.08 3.03
CA LYS A 28 7.85 15.88 4.27
C LYS A 28 6.41 16.22 4.64
N LEU A 29 5.55 16.43 3.65
CA LEU A 29 4.13 16.77 3.84
C LEU A 29 3.29 15.57 4.28
N LEU A 30 3.86 14.36 4.23
CA LEU A 30 3.19 13.09 4.55
C LEU A 30 3.82 12.41 5.78
N SER A 31 4.87 13.00 6.34
CA SER A 31 5.70 12.37 7.38
C SER A 31 5.17 12.66 8.77
N ASP A 32 4.02 12.07 9.12
CA ASP A 32 3.57 12.02 10.50
C ASP A 32 4.26 10.84 11.21
N ASN A 33 4.86 11.09 12.37
CA ASN A 33 5.35 10.04 13.30
C ASN A 33 6.43 9.06 12.77
N GLY A 34 7.51 9.59 12.18
CA GLY A 34 8.80 8.88 12.05
C GLY A 34 9.10 8.23 10.70
N ALA A 35 8.32 8.51 9.66
CA ALA A 35 8.52 7.98 8.31
C ALA A 35 9.37 8.87 7.38
N LYS A 36 10.09 9.86 7.94
CA LYS A 36 10.87 10.85 7.17
C LYS A 36 11.89 10.18 6.25
N ILE A 37 11.81 10.49 4.96
CA ILE A 37 12.78 10.04 3.96
C ILE A 37 13.92 11.05 3.90
N THR A 38 15.13 10.63 4.24
CA THR A 38 16.31 11.47 4.18
C THR A 38 17.01 11.38 2.82
N LYS A 39 17.93 12.32 2.53
CA LYS A 39 18.81 12.23 1.34
C LYS A 39 19.61 10.93 1.32
N THR A 40 20.12 10.51 2.47
CA THR A 40 20.89 9.26 2.62
C THR A 40 20.04 8.04 2.32
N ASP A 41 18.83 7.98 2.88
CA ASP A 41 17.89 6.88 2.61
C ASP A 41 17.64 6.73 1.10
N LEU A 42 17.22 7.82 0.45
CA LEU A 42 16.83 7.76 -0.95
C LEU A 42 18.01 7.45 -1.88
N SER A 43 19.20 7.95 -1.55
CA SER A 43 20.43 7.59 -2.27
C SER A 43 20.76 6.11 -2.14
N GLN A 44 20.64 5.52 -0.93
CA GLN A 44 20.86 4.09 -0.73
C GLN A 44 19.82 3.24 -1.48
N TYR A 45 18.55 3.66 -1.46
CA TYR A 45 17.44 3.01 -2.15
C TYR A 45 17.62 2.99 -3.66
N VAL A 46 17.92 4.14 -4.28
CA VAL A 46 18.17 4.25 -5.72
C VAL A 46 19.38 3.42 -6.14
N ASN A 47 20.42 3.36 -5.30
CA ASN A 47 21.59 2.54 -5.58
C ASN A 47 21.42 1.06 -5.21
N GLY A 48 20.27 0.65 -4.68
CA GLY A 48 19.98 -0.73 -4.30
C GLY A 48 20.79 -1.26 -3.11
N LYS A 49 21.37 -0.37 -2.29
CA LYS A 49 22.15 -0.76 -1.11
C LYS A 49 21.27 -1.27 0.01
N THR A 50 20.07 -0.71 0.16
CA THR A 50 19.10 -1.05 1.19
C THR A 50 17.68 -0.93 0.63
N SER A 51 16.72 -1.54 1.33
CA SER A 51 15.28 -1.40 1.05
C SER A 51 14.59 -0.67 2.21
N PRO A 52 13.50 0.07 1.94
CA PRO A 52 12.77 0.77 2.99
C PRO A 52 12.02 -0.19 3.91
N GLY A 53 11.92 0.17 5.19
CA GLY A 53 10.93 -0.44 6.08
C GLY A 53 9.51 0.01 5.74
N GLN A 54 8.50 -0.67 6.31
CA GLN A 54 7.08 -0.52 5.96
C GLN A 54 6.59 0.95 5.94
N LYS A 55 6.92 1.75 6.97
CA LYS A 55 6.51 3.17 7.03
C LYS A 55 7.09 4.00 5.88
N LYS A 56 8.37 3.84 5.56
CA LYS A 56 9.03 4.56 4.47
C LYS A 56 8.55 4.06 3.10
N LEU A 57 8.28 2.76 2.98
CA LEU A 57 7.69 2.18 1.76
C LEU A 57 6.31 2.77 1.49
N TYR A 58 5.46 2.92 2.52
CA TYR A 58 4.16 3.59 2.41
C TYR A 58 4.28 5.05 1.96
N VAL A 59 5.23 5.81 2.53
CA VAL A 59 5.43 7.20 2.11
C VAL A 59 5.89 7.25 0.65
N LEU A 60 6.81 6.38 0.23
CA LEU A 60 7.25 6.30 -1.16
C LEU A 60 6.10 5.92 -2.09
N SER A 61 5.29 4.93 -1.73
CA SER A 61 4.13 4.49 -2.52
C SER A 61 3.14 5.65 -2.72
N LYS A 62 2.88 6.43 -1.67
CA LYS A 62 1.99 7.60 -1.71
C LYS A 62 2.56 8.76 -2.51
N VAL A 63 3.86 9.08 -2.39
CA VAL A 63 4.50 10.16 -3.16
C VAL A 63 4.57 9.83 -4.65
N LEU A 64 4.90 8.58 -4.97
CA LEU A 64 5.07 8.11 -6.34
C LEU A 64 3.79 7.56 -6.95
N ASP A 65 2.69 7.55 -6.19
CA ASP A 65 1.37 7.08 -6.62
C ASP A 65 1.44 5.70 -7.31
N VAL A 66 2.09 4.76 -6.63
CA VAL A 66 2.21 3.36 -7.03
C VAL A 66 1.99 2.42 -5.84
N SER A 67 1.64 1.16 -6.07
CA SER A 67 1.46 0.18 -4.99
C SER A 67 2.79 -0.24 -4.35
N GLU A 68 2.75 -0.54 -3.04
CA GLU A 68 3.92 -1.03 -2.29
C GLU A 68 4.44 -2.36 -2.85
N ALA A 69 3.53 -3.27 -3.18
CA ALA A 69 3.89 -4.57 -3.73
C ALA A 69 4.60 -4.43 -5.09
N TRP A 70 4.09 -3.57 -5.96
CA TRP A 70 4.78 -3.30 -7.22
C TRP A 70 6.16 -2.67 -6.99
N LEU A 71 6.28 -1.73 -6.05
CA LEU A 71 7.58 -1.14 -5.67
C LEU A 71 8.55 -2.18 -5.14
N LEU A 72 8.11 -3.17 -4.37
CA LEU A 72 8.92 -4.28 -3.89
C LEU A 72 9.31 -5.29 -5.00
N GLY A 73 8.88 -5.06 -6.24
CA GLY A 73 9.24 -5.86 -7.40
C GLY A 73 8.29 -7.01 -7.70
N TYR A 74 7.15 -7.11 -7.02
CA TYR A 74 6.14 -8.12 -7.35
C TYR A 74 5.49 -7.80 -8.71
N ASP A 75 5.08 -8.86 -9.41
CA ASP A 75 4.38 -8.76 -10.69
C ASP A 75 2.89 -8.53 -10.46
N VAL A 76 2.55 -7.30 -10.07
CA VAL A 76 1.19 -6.86 -9.76
C VAL A 76 0.91 -5.51 -10.41
N SER A 77 -0.32 -5.03 -10.36
CA SER A 77 -0.63 -3.69 -10.87
C SER A 77 0.17 -2.61 -10.13
N PRO A 78 0.76 -1.62 -10.85
CA PRO A 78 1.37 -0.47 -10.22
C PRO A 78 0.33 0.45 -9.58
N LYS A 79 -0.96 0.34 -9.90
CA LYS A 79 -2.02 1.20 -9.36
C LYS A 79 -1.99 1.18 -7.85
N ARG A 80 -1.86 2.36 -7.24
CA ARG A 80 -1.91 2.49 -5.79
C ARG A 80 -3.33 2.24 -5.29
N PRO A 81 -3.54 1.30 -4.34
CA PRO A 81 -4.84 1.17 -3.68
C PRO A 81 -5.10 2.38 -2.79
N THR A 82 -6.38 2.74 -2.63
CA THR A 82 -6.80 3.80 -1.71
C THR A 82 -6.42 3.43 -0.28
N ASP A 83 -6.33 4.42 0.62
CA ASP A 83 -6.04 4.15 2.03
C ASP A 83 -7.15 3.30 2.67
N GLU A 84 -8.41 3.43 2.22
CA GLU A 84 -9.55 2.59 2.63
C GLU A 84 -9.39 1.13 2.16
N GLU A 85 -9.05 0.92 0.88
CA GLU A 85 -8.78 -0.42 0.33
C GLU A 85 -7.63 -1.10 1.08
N ARG A 86 -6.59 -0.35 1.48
CA ARG A 86 -5.48 -0.90 2.28
C ARG A 86 -5.92 -1.37 3.66
N HIS A 87 -6.77 -0.60 4.33
CA HIS A 87 -7.29 -0.99 5.65
C HIS A 87 -8.19 -2.22 5.57
N LEU A 88 -9.03 -2.34 4.54
CA LEU A 88 -9.84 -3.54 4.32
C LEU A 88 -8.95 -4.78 4.11
N ASN A 89 -7.94 -4.68 3.24
CA ASN A 89 -6.99 -5.77 2.99
C ASN A 89 -6.21 -6.19 4.26
N GLN A 90 -5.86 -5.24 5.13
CA GLN A 90 -5.17 -5.56 6.38
C GLN A 90 -6.07 -6.32 7.35
N ASN A 91 -7.35 -5.95 7.43
CA ASN A 91 -8.33 -6.67 8.24
C ASN A 91 -8.64 -8.05 7.66
N GLU A 92 -8.78 -8.17 6.34
CA GLU A 92 -8.92 -9.46 5.65
C GLU A 92 -7.71 -10.38 5.87
N GLN A 93 -6.49 -9.84 5.91
CA GLN A 93 -5.28 -10.60 6.26
C GLN A 93 -5.26 -11.03 7.72
N ILE A 94 -5.71 -10.20 8.66
CA ILE A 94 -5.82 -10.56 10.09
C ILE A 94 -6.84 -11.68 10.27
N ILE A 95 -8.00 -11.55 9.61
CA ILE A 95 -9.04 -12.57 9.58
C ILE A 95 -8.47 -13.85 8.99
N ALA A 96 -7.91 -13.82 7.78
CA ALA A 96 -7.34 -15.00 7.13
C ALA A 96 -6.20 -15.66 7.93
N ALA A 97 -5.39 -14.89 8.65
CA ALA A 97 -4.31 -15.41 9.49
C ALA A 97 -4.79 -16.06 10.80
N HIS A 98 -5.99 -15.75 11.28
CA HIS A 98 -6.56 -16.32 12.51
C HIS A 98 -7.70 -17.31 12.27
N ILE A 99 -8.26 -17.38 11.06
CA ILE A 99 -9.51 -18.11 10.78
C ILE A 99 -9.31 -19.32 9.87
N LYS A 100 -8.27 -19.34 9.01
CA LYS A 100 -8.16 -20.38 7.97
C LYS A 100 -8.02 -21.82 8.48
N ASP A 101 -7.45 -22.01 9.66
CA ASP A 101 -7.22 -23.34 10.22
C ASP A 101 -8.37 -23.81 11.12
N ASP A 102 -9.22 -22.89 11.58
CA ASP A 102 -10.28 -23.14 12.57
C ASP A 102 -11.70 -23.09 11.99
N VAL A 103 -11.85 -22.73 10.72
CA VAL A 103 -13.15 -22.41 10.11
C VAL A 103 -13.28 -23.07 8.75
N THR A 104 -14.41 -23.73 8.55
CA THR A 104 -14.73 -24.45 7.32
C THR A 104 -15.01 -23.51 6.14
N ASP A 105 -14.99 -24.05 4.92
CA ASP A 105 -15.28 -23.28 3.70
C ASP A 105 -16.70 -22.69 3.72
N GLU A 106 -17.67 -23.41 4.28
CA GLU A 106 -19.04 -22.97 4.46
C GLU A 106 -19.14 -21.78 5.42
N GLU A 107 -18.50 -21.87 6.59
CA GLU A 107 -18.50 -20.80 7.59
C GLU A 107 -17.76 -19.55 7.08
N MET A 108 -16.67 -19.73 6.33
CA MET A 108 -15.98 -18.63 5.66
C MET A 108 -16.92 -17.91 4.68
N LYS A 109 -17.73 -18.65 3.93
CA LYS A 109 -18.71 -18.07 3.01
C LYS A 109 -19.78 -17.27 3.74
N GLU A 110 -20.24 -17.72 4.91
CA GLU A 110 -21.18 -16.96 5.74
C GLU A 110 -20.58 -15.65 6.24
N ILE A 111 -19.32 -15.68 6.69
CA ILE A 111 -18.59 -14.49 7.12
C ILE A 111 -18.49 -13.47 5.97
N VAL A 112 -18.11 -13.93 4.76
CA VAL A 112 -18.03 -13.07 3.57
C VAL A 112 -19.38 -12.45 3.23
N ASN A 113 -20.46 -13.25 3.20
CA ASN A 113 -21.81 -12.76 2.94
C ASN A 113 -22.24 -11.70 3.95
N PHE A 114 -21.92 -11.89 5.23
CA PHE A 114 -22.25 -10.92 6.27
C PHE A 114 -21.47 -9.61 6.10
N ILE A 115 -20.19 -9.66 5.72
CA ILE A 115 -19.40 -8.46 5.40
C ILE A 115 -20.03 -7.68 4.24
N GLU A 116 -20.44 -8.37 3.16
CA GLU A 116 -21.12 -7.74 2.03
C GLU A 116 -22.44 -7.08 2.44
N TYR A 117 -23.24 -7.77 3.26
CA TYR A 117 -24.47 -7.21 3.83
C TYR A 117 -24.22 -5.89 4.59
N ILE A 118 -23.20 -5.85 5.45
CA ILE A 118 -22.86 -4.65 6.22
C ILE A 118 -22.38 -3.50 5.30
N LYS A 119 -21.61 -3.80 4.25
CA LYS A 119 -21.18 -2.81 3.25
C LYS A 119 -22.38 -2.18 2.53
N ILE A 120 -23.33 -3.01 2.08
CA ILE A 120 -24.55 -2.54 1.41
C ILE A 120 -25.38 -1.66 2.35
N LYS A 121 -25.62 -2.13 3.57
CA LYS A 121 -26.41 -1.40 4.58
C LYS A 121 -25.83 -0.02 4.91
N ARG A 122 -24.50 0.13 4.94
CA ARG A 122 -23.84 1.43 5.12
C ARG A 122 -24.07 2.36 3.92
N ASN A 123 -23.88 1.86 2.70
CA ASN A 123 -24.06 2.65 1.49
C ASN A 123 -25.51 3.09 1.26
N THR A 124 -26.49 2.27 1.63
CA THR A 124 -27.91 2.67 1.55
C THR A 124 -28.25 3.76 2.54
N ASN A 125 -27.69 3.73 3.75
CA ASN A 125 -27.96 4.73 4.78
C ASN A 125 -27.28 6.09 4.49
N SER A 126 -26.15 6.10 3.78
CA SER A 126 -25.48 7.34 3.38
C SER A 126 -26.14 8.07 2.21
N ASN A 127 -27.05 7.42 1.47
CA ASN A 127 -27.81 8.04 0.36
C ASN A 127 -29.18 8.58 0.77
N SER A 128 -29.60 8.38 2.01
CA SER A 128 -30.87 8.87 2.56
C SER A 128 -30.78 10.25 3.26
N ASP A 129 -29.57 10.81 3.40
CA ASP A 129 -29.31 12.12 4.02
C ASP A 129 -28.93 13.22 2.98
N LYS A 130 -29.31 13.06 1.71
CA LYS A 130 -29.14 14.07 0.65
C LYS A 130 -30.45 14.44 -0.01
#